data_AF-A0A6B8M656-F1
#
_entry.id   AF-A0A6B8M656-F1
#
_cell.length_a   1.000
_cell.length_b   1.000
_cell.length_c   1.000
_cell.angle_alpha   90.00
_cell.angle_beta   90.00
_cell.angle_gamma   90.00
#
_symmetry.space_group_name_H-M   'P 1'
#
loop_
_entity.id
_entity.type
_entity.pdbx_description
1 polymer ?
#
loop_
_entity_poly.entity_id
_entity_poly.type
_entity_poly.pdbx_seq_one_letter_code
_entity_poly.pdbx_strand_id
1 'polypeptide(L)' 'MRQLFLIPLFSALLLYPAMAQGTSKQRAACEKDSHRLCASAEPDALAVENCLKEHIKSLSPACRRQFSGKKR' A
#
# COMPACT_ATOMS: atom_id res chain seq x y z
N MET A 1 6.54 -38.36 -1.97
CA MET A 1 7.25 -38.94 -3.13
C MET A 1 6.93 -38.06 -4.33
N ARG A 2 7.63 -36.95 -4.55
CA ARG A 2 8.94 -36.84 -5.23
C ARG A 2 8.91 -37.45 -6.64
N GLN A 3 8.47 -36.66 -7.62
CA GLN A 3 9.05 -36.63 -8.95
C GLN A 3 9.35 -35.16 -9.25
N LEU A 4 10.58 -34.70 -9.00
CA LEU A 4 11.72 -34.71 -9.93
C LEU A 4 11.43 -33.90 -11.20
N PHE A 5 11.74 -32.60 -11.06
CA PHE A 5 12.31 -31.69 -12.06
C PHE A 5 12.54 -32.26 -13.46
N LEU A 6 11.95 -31.62 -14.47
CA LEU A 6 12.58 -31.24 -15.74
C LEU A 6 11.62 -30.30 -16.50
N ILE A 7 11.72 -28.99 -16.24
CA ILE A 7 11.30 -27.98 -17.22
C ILE A 7 12.55 -27.13 -17.53
N PRO A 8 12.97 -27.07 -18.80
CA PRO A 8 14.26 -26.55 -19.24
C PRO A 8 14.26 -25.02 -19.37
N LEU A 9 15.44 -24.47 -19.65
CA LEU A 9 15.75 -23.06 -19.91
C LEU A 9 14.69 -22.32 -20.76
N PHE A 10 13.87 -21.49 -20.13
CA PHE A 10 13.36 -20.25 -20.74
C PHE A 10 13.43 -19.14 -19.68
N SER A 11 14.66 -18.84 -19.30
CA SER A 11 15.04 -17.75 -18.42
C SER A 11 14.79 -16.42 -19.12
N ALA A 12 13.57 -15.88 -19.04
CA ALA A 12 13.32 -14.47 -19.32
C ALA A 12 12.02 -14.01 -18.64
N LEU A 13 12.13 -12.89 -17.91
CA LEU A 13 11.07 -12.07 -17.32
C LEU A 13 10.39 -12.75 -16.11
N LEU A 14 10.46 -12.21 -14.90
CA LEU A 14 10.05 -10.86 -14.54
C LEU A 14 10.73 -10.40 -13.22
N LEU A 15 11.67 -9.45 -13.28
CA LEU A 15 11.93 -8.56 -12.13
C LEU A 15 10.81 -7.50 -12.13
N TYR A 16 9.63 -7.83 -11.58
CA TYR A 16 8.62 -6.81 -11.28
C TYR A 16 9.00 -6.15 -9.96
N PRO A 17 9.36 -4.86 -9.93
CA PRO A 17 9.48 -4.15 -8.68
C PRO A 17 8.06 -3.98 -8.11
N ALA A 18 7.72 -4.73 -7.07
CA ALA A 18 6.50 -4.52 -6.30
C ALA A 18 6.68 -3.26 -5.43
N MET A 19 6.49 -2.08 -6.01
CA MET A 19 6.60 -0.82 -5.27
C MET A 19 5.39 0.08 -5.52
N ALA A 20 4.51 0.15 -4.52
CA ALA A 20 3.74 1.36 -4.22
C ALA A 20 3.00 1.24 -2.86
N GLN A 21 3.71 1.18 -1.74
CA GLN A 21 3.12 1.28 -0.39
C GLN A 21 3.17 2.70 0.21
N GLY A 22 3.16 3.73 -0.64
CA GLY A 22 3.36 5.12 -0.25
C GLY A 22 4.80 5.43 0.20
N THR A 23 5.22 6.68 0.04
CA THR A 23 6.49 7.19 0.56
C THR A 23 6.46 7.30 2.08
N SER A 24 7.61 7.32 2.75
CA SER A 24 7.69 7.56 4.19
C SER A 24 7.02 8.89 4.60
N LYS A 25 7.09 9.90 3.73
CA LYS A 25 6.42 11.19 3.94
C LYS A 25 4.89 11.08 3.90
N GLN A 26 4.35 10.25 3.01
CA GLN A 26 2.92 9.96 2.95
C GLN A 26 2.46 9.21 4.19
N ARG A 27 3.22 8.20 4.62
CA ARG A 27 2.92 7.43 5.85
C ARG A 27 2.92 8.33 7.08
N ALA A 28 3.97 9.11 7.28
CA ALA A 28 4.05 10.05 8.41
C ALA A 28 2.90 11.08 8.40
N ALA A 29 2.46 11.53 7.22
CA ALA A 29 1.33 12.45 7.12
C ALA A 29 -0.02 11.82 7.52
N CYS A 30 -0.14 10.50 7.42
CA CYS A 30 -1.37 9.74 7.66
C CYS A 30 -1.34 8.85 8.91
N GLU A 31 -0.19 8.68 9.56
CA GLU A 31 0.02 7.78 10.70
C GLU A 31 -0.99 8.01 11.84
N LYS A 32 -1.18 9.27 12.25
CA LYS A 32 -2.17 9.60 13.30
C LYS A 32 -3.60 9.24 12.87
N ASP A 33 -3.93 9.45 11.60
CA ASP A 33 -5.27 9.13 11.08
C ASP A 33 -5.44 7.62 10.91
N SER A 34 -4.40 6.87 10.53
CA SER A 34 -4.46 5.41 10.43
C SER A 34 -4.66 4.77 11.80
N HIS A 35 -3.92 5.21 12.82
CA HIS A 35 -4.13 4.72 14.18
C HIS A 35 -5.49 5.10 14.77
N ARG A 36 -6.04 6.28 14.43
CA ARG A 36 -7.33 6.74 14.98
C ARG A 36 -8.54 6.14 14.28
N LEU A 37 -8.48 5.99 12.95
CA LEU A 37 -9.63 5.61 12.12
C LEU A 37 -9.52 4.17 11.60
N CYS A 38 -8.31 3.66 11.43
CA CYS A 38 -8.01 2.42 10.69
C CYS A 38 -7.16 1.43 11.50
N ALA A 39 -7.20 1.47 12.84
CA ALA A 39 -6.39 0.60 13.71
C ALA A 39 -6.57 -0.89 13.40
N SER A 40 -7.77 -1.31 12.98
CA SER A 40 -8.08 -2.69 12.61
C SER A 40 -7.47 -3.13 11.27
N ALA A 41 -7.02 -2.19 10.44
CA ALA A 41 -6.40 -2.45 9.14
C ALA A 41 -4.86 -2.54 9.22
N GLU A 42 -4.26 -1.98 10.28
CA GLU A 42 -2.84 -2.16 10.56
C GLU A 42 -2.53 -3.66 10.83
N PRO A 43 -1.39 -4.21 10.37
CA PRO A 43 -0.25 -3.55 9.72
C PRO A 43 -0.28 -3.59 8.18
N ASP A 44 -1.42 -3.92 7.57
CA ASP A 44 -1.53 -4.04 6.12
C ASP A 44 -1.66 -2.66 5.46
N ALA A 45 -0.58 -2.21 4.82
CA ALA A 45 -0.54 -0.89 4.18
C ALA A 45 -1.62 -0.69 3.10
N LEU A 46 -2.04 -1.74 2.39
CA LEU A 46 -3.11 -1.65 1.39
C LEU A 46 -4.49 -1.53 2.06
N ALA A 47 -4.72 -2.32 3.11
CA ALA A 47 -5.95 -2.21 3.90
C ALA A 47 -6.08 -0.83 4.56
N VAL A 48 -4.98 -0.30 5.10
CA VAL A 48 -4.91 1.04 5.68
C VAL A 48 -5.18 2.11 4.61
N GLU A 49 -4.56 2.01 3.43
CA GLU A 49 -4.84 2.96 2.34
C GLU A 49 -6.33 2.96 1.95
N ASN A 50 -6.95 1.78 1.86
CA ASN A 50 -8.37 1.66 1.51
C ASN A 50 -9.27 2.25 2.61
N CYS A 51 -9.00 1.94 3.88
CA CYS A 51 -9.72 2.54 4.99
C CYS A 51 -9.58 4.08 5.02
N LEU A 52 -8.38 4.61 4.80
CA LEU A 52 -8.15 6.06 4.74
C LEU A 52 -8.93 6.70 3.56
N LYS A 53 -9.07 6.02 2.43
CA LYS A 53 -9.88 6.48 1.28
C LYS A 53 -11.37 6.57 1.64
N GLU A 54 -11.90 5.56 2.31
CA GLU A 54 -13.31 5.55 2.76
C GLU A 54 -13.59 6.67 3.76
N HIS A 55 -12.60 7.01 4.59
CA HIS A 55 -12.68 8.07 5.59
C HIS A 55 -12.07 9.41 5.17
N ILE A 56 -11.93 9.70 3.86
CA ILE A 56 -11.32 10.95 3.35
C ILE A 56 -11.86 12.21 4.02
N LYS A 57 -13.18 12.25 4.32
CA LYS A 57 -13.84 13.39 4.96
C LYS A 57 -13.45 13.60 6.43
N SER A 58 -12.94 12.56 7.09
CA SER A 58 -12.54 12.57 8.50
C SER A 58 -11.01 12.69 8.69
N LEU A 59 -10.25 12.58 7.60
CA LEU A 59 -8.80 12.73 7.61
C LEU A 59 -8.37 14.15 8.01
N SER A 60 -7.23 14.23 8.68
CA SER A 60 -6.52 15.49 8.90
C SER A 60 -6.20 16.19 7.56
N PRO A 61 -6.02 17.52 7.55
CA PRO A 61 -5.63 18.24 6.34
C PRO A 61 -4.32 17.71 5.73
N ALA A 62 -3.38 17.24 6.55
CA ALA A 62 -2.10 16.71 6.09
C ALA A 62 -2.25 15.38 5.33
N CYS A 63 -3.00 14.43 5.89
CA CYS A 63 -3.25 13.16 5.24
C CYS A 63 -4.13 13.32 4.00
N ARG A 64 -5.19 14.14 4.07
CA ARG A 64 -6.11 14.37 2.95
C ARG A 64 -5.42 14.91 1.70
N ARG A 65 -4.39 15.76 1.86
CA ARG A 65 -3.59 16.26 0.73
C ARG A 65 -2.88 15.15 -0.04
N GLN A 66 -2.54 14.03 0.60
CA GLN A 66 -1.94 12.87 -0.07
C GLN A 66 -2.87 12.20 -1.07
N PHE A 67 -4.19 12.32 -0.87
CA PHE A 67 -5.23 11.78 -1.76
C PHE A 67 -5.73 12.80 -2.79
N SER A 68 -5.53 14.09 -2.54
CA SER A 68 -6.03 15.18 -3.41
C SER A 68 -5.09 15.52 -4.58
N GLY A 69 -3.81 15.10 -4.50
CA GLY A 69 -2.76 15.44 -5.47
C GLY A 69 -2.61 14.50 -6.66
N LYS A 70 -3.33 13.37 -6.71
CA LYS A 70 -3.37 12.48 -7.90
C LYS A 70 -4.46 12.95 -8.87
N LYS A 71 -4.32 14.15 -9.44
CA LYS A 71 -4.92 14.39 -10.77
C LYS A 71 -4.05 13.62 -11.76
N ARG A 72 -4.51 12.44 -12.18
CA ARG A 72 -3.98 11.79 -13.38
C ARG A 72 -4.27 12.67 -14.59
#